data_AF-D4YVL8-F1
#
_entry.id   AF-D4YVL8-F1
#
_cell.length_a   1.000
_cell.length_b   1.000
_cell.length_c   1.000
_cell.angle_alpha   90.00
_cell.angle_beta   90.00
_cell.angle_gamma   90.00
#
_symmetry.space_group_name_H-M   'P 1'
#
loop_
_entity.id
_entity.type
_entity.pdbx_description
1 polymer ?
#
loop_
_entity_poly.entity_id
_entity_poly.type
_entity_poly.pdbx_seq_one_letter_code
_entity_poly.pdbx_strand_id
1 'polypeptide(L)'
;MEITQKLERFPVPKNEWGNYWMDQDINDRGIRIDQQLVNNAIRCQKNFHDQYLQVSQKLTGLANPNPPLQLKDWLHQQGVKTNSLSKAAVTQLLHTTTGTVHQVLSLRQLLSKSSVKKYQAM
;
A
#
# COMPACT_ATOMS: atom_id res chain seq x y z
N MET A 1 5.46 38.27 8.20
CA MET A 1 6.06 39.13 7.17
C MET A 1 7.58 39.01 7.07
N GLU A 2 8.33 38.76 8.16
CA GLU A 2 9.80 38.63 8.09
C GLU A 2 10.31 37.57 7.10
N ILE A 3 9.64 36.42 6.99
CA ILE A 3 10.04 35.34 6.07
C ILE A 3 9.87 35.80 4.62
N THR A 4 8.77 36.47 4.28
CA THR A 4 8.49 37.01 2.95
C THR A 4 9.56 38.01 2.51
N GLN A 5 9.93 38.95 3.39
CA GLN A 5 11.00 39.94 3.14
C GLN A 5 12.37 39.30 2.93
N LYS A 6 12.67 38.19 3.62
CA LYS A 6 13.92 37.43 3.40
C LYS A 6 13.92 36.71 2.05
N LEU A 7 12.76 36.23 1.58
CA LEU A 7 12.61 35.50 0.31
C LEU A 7 12.64 36.43 -0.92
N GLU A 8 12.33 37.72 -0.79
CA GLU A 8 12.41 38.70 -1.90
C GLU A 8 13.79 38.77 -2.56
N ARG A 9 14.86 38.43 -1.82
CA ARG A 9 16.24 38.39 -2.33
C ARG A 9 16.51 37.19 -3.25
N PHE A 10 15.62 36.20 -3.26
CA PHE A 10 15.74 34.96 -4.02
C PHE A 10 14.51 34.80 -4.92
N PRO A 11 14.38 35.63 -5.97
CA PRO A 11 13.24 35.53 -6.87
C PRO A 11 13.23 34.15 -7.53
N VAL A 12 12.04 33.56 -7.64
CA VAL A 12 11.85 32.30 -8.34
C VAL A 12 12.33 32.45 -9.79
N PRO A 13 13.25 31.59 -10.27
CA PRO A 13 13.75 31.65 -11.63
C PRO A 13 12.62 31.57 -12.67
N LYS A 14 12.73 32.31 -13.78
CA LYS A 14 11.67 32.37 -14.80
C LYS A 14 11.30 31.01 -15.40
N ASN A 15 12.27 30.10 -15.53
CA ASN A 15 12.05 28.73 -15.99
C ASN A 15 11.17 27.93 -15.02
N GLU A 16 11.26 28.17 -13.70
CA GLU A 16 10.41 27.48 -12.72
C GLU A 16 8.95 27.89 -12.84
N TRP A 17 8.66 29.14 -13.19
CA TRP A 17 7.30 29.57 -13.53
C TRP A 17 6.77 28.88 -14.79
N GLY A 18 7.63 28.70 -15.79
CA GLY A 18 7.30 27.93 -17.00
C GLY A 18 7.02 26.46 -16.69
N ASN A 19 7.86 25.82 -15.87
CA ASN A 19 7.68 24.45 -15.42
C ASN A 19 6.38 24.30 -14.62
N TYR A 20 6.11 25.24 -13.71
CA TYR A 20 4.88 25.26 -12.92
C TYR A 20 3.64 25.32 -13.82
N TRP A 21 3.57 26.27 -14.76
CA TRP A 21 2.43 26.34 -15.67
C TRP A 21 2.26 25.10 -16.54
N MET A 22 3.36 24.53 -17.04
CA MET A 22 3.29 23.29 -17.81
C MET A 22 2.82 22.11 -16.97
N ASP A 23 3.27 22.00 -15.72
CA ASP A 23 2.77 21.01 -14.76
C ASP A 23 1.25 21.18 -14.51
N GLN A 24 0.78 22.42 -14.33
CA GLN A 24 -0.66 22.67 -14.17
C GLN A 24 -1.47 22.30 -15.42
N ASP A 25 -1.01 22.64 -16.63
CA ASP A 25 -1.69 22.24 -17.88
C ASP A 25 -1.72 20.71 -18.06
N ILE A 26 -0.65 20.00 -17.69
CA ILE A 26 -0.63 18.53 -17.69
C ILE A 26 -1.66 17.97 -16.70
N ASN A 27 -1.71 18.52 -15.47
CA ASN A 27 -2.63 18.06 -14.44
C ASN A 27 -4.10 18.33 -14.79
N ASP A 28 -4.41 19.49 -15.37
CA ASP A 28 -5.76 19.87 -15.80
C ASP A 28 -6.26 18.99 -16.96
N ARG A 29 -5.37 18.61 -17.89
CA ARG A 29 -5.69 17.70 -19.00
C ARG A 29 -5.85 16.26 -18.54
N GLY A 30 -5.03 15.83 -17.59
CA GLY A 30 -4.96 14.46 -17.12
C GLY A 30 -4.60 13.45 -18.22
N ILE A 31 -4.95 12.19 -17.98
CA ILE A 31 -4.76 11.09 -18.93
C ILE A 31 -6.09 10.37 -19.16
N ARG A 32 -6.36 9.99 -20.42
CA ARG A 32 -7.53 9.17 -20.74
C ARG A 32 -7.28 7.73 -20.34
N ILE A 33 -8.17 7.18 -19.52
CA ILE A 33 -8.12 5.79 -19.04
C ILE A 33 -9.30 4.99 -19.59
N ASP A 34 -9.08 3.70 -19.82
CA ASP A 34 -10.17 2.77 -20.11
C ASP A 34 -10.91 2.42 -18.82
N GLN A 35 -12.09 3.02 -18.64
CA GLN A 35 -12.87 2.84 -17.42
C GLN A 35 -13.36 1.40 -17.24
N GLN A 36 -13.61 0.67 -18.32
CA GLN A 36 -14.02 -0.73 -18.24
C GLN A 36 -12.87 -1.59 -17.70
N LEU A 37 -11.65 -1.37 -18.19
CA LEU A 37 -10.46 -2.06 -17.68
C LEU A 37 -10.25 -1.76 -16.20
N VAL A 38 -10.33 -0.48 -15.80
CA VAL A 38 -10.16 -0.04 -14.40
C VAL A 38 -11.18 -0.69 -13.48
N ASN A 39 -12.46 -0.63 -13.83
CA ASN A 39 -13.54 -1.22 -13.02
C ASN A 39 -13.37 -2.74 -12.87
N ASN A 40 -12.99 -3.42 -13.95
CA ASN A 40 -12.73 -4.86 -13.91
C ASN A 40 -11.51 -5.18 -13.03
N ALA A 41 -10.43 -4.41 -13.09
CA ALA A 41 -9.25 -4.59 -12.24
C ALA A 41 -9.58 -4.40 -10.75
N ILE A 42 -10.38 -3.37 -10.41
CA ILE A 42 -10.86 -3.14 -9.04
C ILE A 42 -11.71 -4.33 -8.56
N ARG A 43 -12.62 -4.83 -9.39
CA ARG A 43 -13.45 -6.01 -9.07
C ARG A 43 -12.61 -7.26 -8.85
N CYS A 44 -11.65 -7.53 -9.73
CA CYS A 44 -10.73 -8.66 -9.58
C CYS A 44 -9.95 -8.58 -8.28
N GLN A 45 -9.43 -7.39 -7.93
CA GLN A 45 -8.71 -7.21 -6.68
C GLN A 45 -9.61 -7.37 -5.45
N LYS A 46 -10.85 -6.87 -5.48
CA LYS A 46 -11.80 -7.05 -4.38
C LYS A 46 -12.06 -8.54 -4.13
N ASN A 47 -12.41 -9.28 -5.19
CA ASN A 47 -12.65 -10.72 -5.09
C ASN A 47 -11.42 -11.47 -4.57
N PHE A 48 -10.24 -11.13 -5.07
CA PHE A 48 -8.97 -11.67 -4.59
C PHE A 48 -8.78 -11.37 -3.09
N HIS A 49 -8.95 -10.12 -2.68
CA HIS A 49 -8.76 -9.71 -1.29
C HIS A 49 -9.72 -10.45 -0.36
N ASP A 50 -11.01 -10.50 -0.70
CA ASP A 50 -12.03 -11.15 0.11
C ASP A 50 -11.77 -12.65 0.27
N GLN A 51 -11.40 -13.34 -0.83
CA GLN A 51 -11.06 -14.75 -0.82
C GLN A 51 -9.87 -15.04 0.12
N TYR A 52 -8.77 -14.32 -0.03
CA TYR A 52 -7.56 -14.58 0.77
C TYR A 52 -7.70 -14.09 2.22
N LEU A 53 -8.53 -13.08 2.47
CA LEU A 53 -8.89 -12.67 3.82
C LEU A 53 -9.63 -13.80 4.54
N GLN A 54 -10.61 -14.43 3.89
CA GLN A 54 -11.32 -15.58 4.44
C GLN A 54 -10.38 -16.76 4.73
N VAL A 55 -9.46 -17.07 3.82
CA VAL A 55 -8.45 -18.11 4.06
C VAL A 55 -7.57 -17.76 5.27
N SER A 56 -7.12 -16.51 5.36
CA SER A 56 -6.31 -16.05 6.50
C SER A 56 -7.08 -16.09 7.81
N GLN A 57 -8.38 -15.78 7.82
CA GLN A 57 -9.23 -15.90 9.00
C GLN A 57 -9.36 -17.36 9.44
N LYS A 58 -9.59 -18.28 8.49
CA LYS A 58 -9.67 -19.73 8.79
C LYS A 58 -8.38 -20.29 9.39
N LEU A 59 -7.22 -19.85 8.90
CA LEU A 59 -5.92 -20.32 9.40
C LEU A 59 -5.54 -19.71 10.76
N THR A 60 -5.92 -18.46 11.01
CA THR A 60 -5.52 -17.74 12.23
C THR A 60 -6.56 -17.78 13.34
N GLY A 61 -7.83 -18.02 13.01
CA GLY A 61 -8.95 -17.87 13.94
C GLY A 61 -9.28 -16.40 14.29
N LEU A 62 -8.56 -15.43 13.72
CA LEU A 62 -8.78 -14.02 13.97
C LEU A 62 -10.01 -13.53 13.20
N ALA A 63 -10.82 -12.69 13.85
CA ALA A 63 -11.93 -12.00 13.19
C ALA A 63 -11.44 -11.10 12.03
N ASN A 64 -10.26 -10.48 12.18
CA ASN A 64 -9.63 -9.71 11.11
C ASN A 64 -8.09 -9.80 11.17
N PRO A 65 -7.43 -10.55 10.27
CA PRO A 65 -5.96 -10.68 10.26
C PRO A 65 -5.22 -9.50 9.58
N ASN A 66 -5.92 -8.45 9.11
CA ASN A 66 -5.29 -7.30 8.45
C ASN A 66 -4.57 -6.31 9.40
N PRO A 67 -5.09 -5.96 10.59
CA PRO A 67 -4.38 -5.08 11.52
C PRO A 67 -3.03 -5.68 11.93
N PRO A 68 -1.91 -4.93 11.81
CA PRO A 68 -0.59 -5.45 12.16
C PRO A 68 -0.48 -5.93 13.61
N LEU A 69 -1.20 -5.30 14.53
CA LEU A 69 -1.18 -5.65 15.96
C LEU A 69 -1.72 -7.08 16.17
N GLN A 70 -2.93 -7.36 15.69
CA GLN A 70 -3.58 -8.67 15.85
C GLN A 70 -2.74 -9.80 15.24
N LEU A 71 -2.14 -9.56 14.07
CA LEU A 71 -1.30 -10.55 13.42
C LEU A 71 0.03 -10.78 14.17
N LYS A 72 0.61 -9.74 14.77
CA LYS A 72 1.81 -9.89 15.62
C LYS A 72 1.52 -10.71 16.87
N ASP A 73 0.38 -10.46 17.51
CA ASP A 73 -0.03 -11.21 18.71
C ASP A 73 -0.24 -12.68 18.37
N TRP A 74 -0.90 -12.97 17.25
CA TRP A 74 -1.07 -14.33 16.76
C TRP A 74 0.28 -15.00 16.44
N LEU A 75 1.19 -14.31 15.74
CA LEU A 75 2.53 -14.84 15.45
C LEU A 75 3.31 -15.15 16.74
N HIS A 76 3.19 -14.29 17.75
CA HIS A 76 3.82 -14.51 19.05
C HIS A 76 3.28 -15.78 19.74
N GLN A 77 1.97 -16.03 19.67
CA GLN A 77 1.36 -17.27 20.18
C GLN A 77 1.86 -18.52 19.42
N GLN A 78 2.19 -18.38 18.13
CA GLN A 78 2.81 -19.44 17.32
C GLN A 78 4.34 -19.54 17.49
N GLY A 79 4.93 -18.81 18.46
CA GLY A 79 6.37 -18.85 18.75
C GLY A 79 7.24 -17.95 17.87
N VAL A 80 6.66 -17.12 17.01
CA VAL A 80 7.40 -16.21 16.11
C VAL A 80 7.33 -14.78 16.65
N LYS A 81 8.47 -14.28 17.14
CA LYS A 81 8.61 -12.90 17.60
C LYS A 81 9.02 -11.99 16.44
N THR A 82 8.27 -10.93 16.20
CA THR A 82 8.62 -9.91 15.21
C THR A 82 8.21 -8.50 15.63
N ASN A 83 9.11 -7.53 15.43
CA ASN A 83 8.86 -6.13 15.70
C ASN A 83 8.16 -5.43 14.52
N SER A 84 8.14 -6.06 13.32
CA SER A 84 7.62 -5.44 12.10
C SER A 84 6.92 -6.44 11.18
N LEU A 85 5.90 -5.95 10.49
CA LEU A 85 5.20 -6.65 9.41
C LEU A 85 5.32 -5.87 8.08
N SER A 86 6.41 -5.12 7.91
CA SER A 86 6.75 -4.51 6.64
C SER A 86 7.02 -5.59 5.58
N LYS A 87 6.91 -5.23 4.29
CA LYS A 87 7.19 -6.16 3.18
C LYS A 87 8.56 -6.84 3.33
N ALA A 88 9.58 -6.06 3.71
CA ALA A 88 10.93 -6.58 3.94
C ALA A 88 10.97 -7.54 5.14
N ALA A 89 10.37 -7.18 6.27
CA ALA A 89 10.34 -8.03 7.47
C ALA A 89 9.60 -9.35 7.22
N VAL A 90 8.45 -9.31 6.54
CA VAL A 90 7.70 -10.52 6.19
C VAL A 90 8.50 -11.41 5.23
N THR A 91 9.23 -10.84 4.27
CA THR A 91 10.09 -11.62 3.37
C THR A 91 11.18 -12.35 4.16
N GLN A 92 11.81 -11.69 5.13
CA GLN A 92 12.80 -12.33 6.01
C GLN A 92 12.20 -13.48 6.83
N LEU A 93 11.02 -13.27 7.42
CA LEU A 93 10.32 -14.31 8.19
C LEU A 93 9.92 -15.52 7.31
N LEU A 94 9.60 -15.31 6.04
CA LEU A 94 9.26 -16.41 5.13
C LEU A 94 10.43 -17.36 4.86
N HIS A 95 11.68 -16.91 5.00
CA HIS A 95 12.86 -17.78 4.86
C HIS A 95 13.04 -18.75 6.03
N THR A 96 12.53 -18.40 7.21
CA THR A 96 12.77 -19.15 8.45
C THR A 96 11.51 -19.84 9.00
N THR A 97 10.35 -19.57 8.42
CA THR A 97 9.06 -20.13 8.85
C THR A 97 8.59 -21.23 7.90
N THR A 98 7.90 -22.21 8.46
CA THR A 98 7.27 -23.32 7.72
C THR A 98 5.82 -23.52 8.19
N GLY A 99 5.09 -24.43 7.55
CA GLY A 99 3.72 -24.79 7.95
C GLY A 99 2.73 -23.62 7.93
N THR A 100 1.81 -23.60 8.90
CA THR A 100 0.72 -22.62 8.99
C THR A 100 1.24 -21.18 9.09
N VAL A 101 2.33 -20.95 9.84
CA VAL A 101 2.91 -19.61 9.98
C VAL A 101 3.41 -19.08 8.64
N HIS A 102 4.10 -19.92 7.86
CA HIS A 102 4.56 -19.56 6.52
C HIS A 102 3.39 -19.21 5.58
N GLN A 103 2.32 -19.99 5.63
CA GLN A 103 1.11 -19.73 4.84
C GLN A 103 0.48 -18.39 5.20
N VAL A 104 0.32 -18.10 6.49
CA VAL A 104 -0.26 -16.83 6.97
C VAL A 104 0.62 -15.63 6.59
N LEU A 105 1.95 -15.74 6.71
CA LEU A 105 2.88 -14.69 6.28
C LEU A 105 2.84 -14.48 4.76
N SER A 106 2.64 -15.54 3.98
CA SER A 106 2.45 -15.45 2.52
C SER A 106 1.15 -14.72 2.18
N LEU A 107 0.04 -15.07 2.85
CA LEU A 107 -1.24 -14.38 2.71
C LEU A 107 -1.12 -12.90 3.07
N ARG A 108 -0.37 -12.57 4.13
CA ARG A 108 -0.09 -11.18 4.50
C ARG A 108 0.60 -10.39 3.37
N GLN A 109 1.54 -10.99 2.66
CA GLN A 109 2.16 -10.32 1.50
C GLN A 109 1.14 -10.07 0.38
N LEU A 110 0.27 -11.05 0.10
CA LEU A 110 -0.76 -10.92 -0.93
C LEU A 110 -1.79 -9.83 -0.59
N LEU A 111 -2.26 -9.81 0.66
CA LEU A 111 -3.27 -8.87 1.14
C LEU A 111 -2.75 -7.42 1.27
N SER A 112 -1.42 -7.23 1.37
CA SER A 112 -0.79 -5.91 1.49
C SER A 112 -0.42 -5.25 0.15
N LYS A 113 -0.69 -5.90 -0.99
CA LYS A 113 -0.45 -5.31 -2.32
C LYS A 113 -1.29 -4.05 -2.53
N SER A 114 -0.65 -2.97 -2.96
CA SER A 114 -1.26 -1.64 -3.15
C SER A 114 -1.46 -1.24 -4.61
N SER A 115 -1.25 -2.15 -5.56
CA SER A 115 -1.22 -1.86 -7.00
C SER A 115 -2.51 -1.23 -7.53
N VAL A 116 -3.67 -1.54 -6.95
CA VAL A 116 -4.96 -0.94 -7.36
C VAL A 116 -5.30 0.36 -6.66
N LYS A 117 -4.54 0.79 -5.65
CA LYS A 117 -4.89 2.00 -4.88
C LYS A 117 -4.94 3.24 -5.76
N LYS A 118 -4.11 3.28 -6.81
CA LYS A 118 -4.14 4.34 -7.83
C LYS A 118 -5.49 4.39 -8.55
N TYR A 119 -6.00 3.22 -8.97
CA TYR A 119 -7.30 3.09 -9.63
C TYR A 119 -8.49 3.39 -8.71
N GLN A 120 -8.36 3.16 -7.41
CA GLN A 120 -9.40 3.49 -6.43
C GLN A 120 -9.51 4.98 -6.11
N ALA A 121 -8.42 5.73 -6.32
CA ALA A 121 -8.36 7.16 -6.05
C ALA A 121 -8.70 8.02 -7.29
N MET A 122 -8.70 7.41 -8.48
CA MET A 122 -9.18 7.98 -9.74
C MET A 122 -10.70 7.86 -9.84
#